data_AF-A0ABD5YST4-F1
#
_entry.id   AF-A0ABD5YST4-F1
#
_cell.length_a   1.000
_cell.length_b   1.000
_cell.length_c   1.000
_cell.angle_alpha   90.00
_cell.angle_beta   90.00
_cell.angle_gamma   90.00
#
_symmetry.space_group_name_H-M   'P 1'
#
loop_
_entity.id
_entity.type
_entity.pdbx_description
1 polymer ?
#
loop_
_entity_poly.entity_id
_entity_poly.type
_entity_poly.pdbx_seq_one_letter_code
_entity_poly.pdbx_strand_id
1 'polypeptide(L)'
;MDPNVLSLLDELRILGQNGLRYADNHYDEQRYRRLLELVAEYYGETLALPPEEVHEQLAAEIGHVTPKVGVGAALFDDDGKILLMKRPDRGE
;
A
#
# COMPACT_ATOMS: atom_id res chain seq x y z
N MET A 1 -10.76 5.65 -15.11
CA MET A 1 -9.76 5.74 -14.04
C MET A 1 -8.40 5.63 -14.71
N ASP A 2 -7.58 6.67 -14.65
CA ASP A 2 -6.22 6.59 -15.19
C ASP A 2 -5.43 5.55 -14.39
N PRO A 3 -4.94 4.46 -15.01
CA PRO A 3 -4.22 3.39 -14.31
C PRO A 3 -3.00 3.87 -13.52
N ASN A 4 -2.52 5.07 -13.84
CA ASN A 4 -1.32 5.66 -13.29
C ASN A 4 -1.55 6.33 -11.92
N VAL A 5 -2.78 6.71 -11.58
CA VAL A 5 -3.04 7.54 -10.38
C VAL A 5 -2.66 6.82 -9.08
N LEU A 6 -2.95 5.52 -8.94
CA LEU A 6 -2.59 4.76 -7.74
C LEU A 6 -1.07 4.63 -7.59
N SER A 7 -0.36 4.40 -8.70
CA SER A 7 1.10 4.32 -8.70
C SER A 7 1.74 5.65 -8.31
N LEU A 8 1.18 6.77 -8.78
CA LEU A 8 1.63 8.11 -8.40
C LEU A 8 1.41 8.36 -6.90
N LEU A 9 0.23 8.00 -6.38
CA LEU A 9 -0.07 8.15 -4.95
C LEU A 9 0.84 7.27 -4.08
N ASP A 10 1.19 6.07 -4.55
CA ASP A 10 2.16 5.19 -3.87
C ASP A 10 3.54 5.84 -3.80
N GLU A 11 4.03 6.40 -4.91
CA GLU A 11 5.32 7.09 -4.96
C GLU A 11 5.37 8.30 -4.02
N LEU A 12 4.32 9.13 -4.05
CA LEU A 12 4.21 10.29 -3.15
C LEU A 12 4.13 9.88 -1.68
N ARG A 13 3.42 8.79 -1.36
CA ARG A 13 3.38 8.23 0.00
C ARG A 13 4.79 7.84 0.46
N ILE A 14 5.53 7.10 -0.38
CA ILE A 14 6.89 6.65 -0.07
C ILE A 14 7.81 7.83 0.20
N LEU A 15 7.74 8.87 -0.64
CA LEU A 15 8.52 10.10 -0.46
C LEU A 15 8.15 10.83 0.83
N GLY A 16 6.86 10.96 1.15
CA GLY A 16 6.39 11.58 2.38
C GLY A 16 6.82 10.82 3.63
N GLN A 17 6.74 9.49 3.62
CA GLN A 17 7.17 8.64 4.74
C GLN A 17 8.69 8.69 4.95
N ASN A 18 9.48 8.61 3.88
CA ASN A 18 10.93 8.74 3.97
C ASN A 18 11.32 10.15 4.43
N GLY A 19 10.66 11.18 3.91
CA GLY A 19 10.85 12.56 4.33
C GLY A 19 10.59 12.76 5.82
N LEU A 20 9.47 12.23 6.33
CA LEU A 20 9.14 12.31 7.75
C LEU A 20 10.15 11.56 8.64
N ARG A 21 10.71 10.45 8.15
CA ARG A 21 11.74 9.67 8.86
C ARG A 21 13.08 10.39 8.96
N TYR A 22 13.45 11.18 7.95
CA TYR A 22 14.76 11.84 7.85
C TYR A 22 14.68 13.37 7.97
N ALA A 23 13.55 13.92 8.42
CA ALA A 23 13.39 15.35 8.60
C ALA A 23 14.30 15.87 9.72
N ASP A 24 15.07 16.92 9.44
CA ASP A 24 16.00 17.55 10.39
C ASP A 24 15.37 18.73 11.16
N ASN A 25 14.15 19.13 10.81
CA ASN A 25 13.44 20.24 11.46
C ASN A 25 11.91 20.12 11.40
N HIS A 26 11.23 20.88 12.25
CA HIS A 26 9.77 20.86 12.40
C HIS A 26 9.01 21.41 11.19
N TYR A 27 9.66 22.18 10.30
CA TYR A 27 9.03 22.64 9.07
C TYR A 27 8.99 21.52 8.03
N ASP A 28 10.06 20.73 7.92
CA ASP A 28 10.10 19.54 7.07
C ASP A 28 9.08 18.50 7.53
N GLU A 29 9.02 18.22 8.83
CA GLU A 29 7.99 17.33 9.39
C GLU A 29 6.57 17.76 9.01
N GLN A 30 6.26 19.06 9.16
CA GLN A 30 4.94 19.60 8.80
C GLN A 30 4.65 19.45 7.30
N ARG A 31 5.64 19.71 6.43
CA ARG A 31 5.50 19.53 4.99
C ARG A 31 5.18 18.08 4.63
N TYR A 32 5.93 17.13 5.20
CA TYR A 32 5.74 15.72 4.93
C TYR A 32 4.44 15.17 5.51
N ARG A 33 4.02 15.61 6.70
CA ARG A 33 2.69 15.30 7.23
C ARG A 33 1.58 15.80 6.32
N ARG A 34 1.67 17.06 5.85
CA ARG A 34 0.68 17.61 4.93
C ARG A 34 0.64 16.87 3.60
N LEU A 35 1.79 16.43 3.08
CA LEU A 35 1.85 15.60 1.87
C LEU A 35 1.12 14.27 2.09
N LEU A 36 1.34 13.60 3.22
CA LEU A 36 0.70 12.33 3.54
C LEU A 36 -0.82 12.46 3.73
N GLU A 37 -1.29 13.56 4.34
CA GLU A 37 -2.72 13.89 4.42
C GLU A 37 -3.36 14.00 3.03
N LEU A 38 -2.75 14.78 2.13
CA LEU A 38 -3.24 14.94 0.76
C LEU A 38 -3.28 13.60 0.02
N VAL A 39 -2.24 12.78 0.16
CA VAL A 39 -2.20 11.45 -0.47
C VAL A 39 -3.33 10.56 0.05
N ALA A 40 -3.62 10.58 1.35
CA ALA A 40 -4.72 9.80 1.94
C ALA A 40 -6.10 10.29 1.44
N GLU A 41 -6.31 11.60 1.33
CA GLU A 41 -7.52 12.19 0.74
C GLU A 41 -7.76 11.64 -0.69
N TYR A 42 -6.73 11.69 -1.54
CA TYR A 42 -6.82 11.21 -2.93
C TYR A 42 -6.97 9.69 -3.05
N TYR A 43 -6.40 8.90 -2.14
CA TYR A 43 -6.67 7.47 -2.08
C TYR A 43 -8.13 7.17 -1.74
N GLY A 44 -8.72 7.90 -0.78
CA GLY A 44 -10.14 7.78 -0.43
C GLY A 44 -11.04 8.05 -1.62
N GLU A 45 -10.79 9.16 -2.33
CA GLU A 45 -11.52 9.49 -3.56
C GLU A 45 -11.34 8.42 -4.66
N THR A 46 -10.12 7.93 -4.85
CA THR A 46 -9.79 6.98 -5.93
C THR A 46 -10.38 5.59 -5.68
N LEU A 47 -10.40 5.13 -4.43
CA LEU A 47 -10.86 3.79 -4.05
C LEU A 47 -12.32 3.75 -3.60
N ALA A 48 -13.01 4.90 -3.57
CA ALA A 48 -14.34 5.06 -2.99
C ALA A 48 -14.42 4.55 -1.54
N LEU A 49 -13.33 4.74 -0.79
CA LEU A 49 -13.22 4.40 0.63
C LEU A 49 -13.32 5.67 1.48
N PRO A 50 -13.85 5.60 2.71
CA PRO A 50 -13.80 6.73 3.65
C PRO A 50 -12.34 7.18 3.84
N PRO A 51 -12.02 8.49 3.72
CA PRO A 51 -10.65 8.99 3.88
C PRO A 51 -10.00 8.62 5.22
N GLU A 52 -10.80 8.53 6.28
CA GLU A 52 -10.36 8.11 7.62
C GLU A 52 -9.88 6.65 7.64
N GLU A 53 -10.63 5.73 7.01
CA GLU A 53 -10.28 4.31 6.92
C GLU A 53 -9.00 4.10 6.10
N VAL A 54 -8.85 4.86 5.01
CA VAL A 54 -7.63 4.87 4.20
C VAL A 54 -6.45 5.42 5.00
N HIS A 55 -6.64 6.52 5.73
CA HIS A 55 -5.61 7.11 6.55
C HIS A 55 -5.14 6.13 7.63
N GLU A 56 -6.07 5.45 8.32
CA GLU A 56 -5.72 4.43 9.31
C GLU A 56 -4.96 3.25 8.71
N GLN A 57 -5.41 2.71 7.57
CA GLN A 57 -4.71 1.60 6.89
C GLN A 57 -3.31 1.98 6.43
N LEU A 58 -3.14 3.19 5.87
CA LEU A 58 -1.83 3.67 5.41
C LEU A 58 -0.92 4.09 6.57
N ALA A 59 -1.46 4.66 7.64
CA ALA A 59 -0.71 5.01 8.85
C ALA A 59 -0.26 3.76 9.62
N ALA A 60 -1.01 2.66 9.54
CA ALA A 60 -0.65 1.36 10.10
C ALA A 60 0.51 0.68 9.34
N GLU A 61 0.82 1.12 8.11
CA GLU A 61 2.03 0.70 7.38
C GLU A 61 3.25 1.47 7.93
N ILE A 62 3.66 1.10 9.14
CA ILE A 62 4.82 1.69 9.83
C ILE A 62 6.10 1.00 9.33
N GLY A 63 6.88 1.70 8.50
CA GLY A 63 8.20 1.23 8.08
C GLY A 63 8.63 1.74 6.71
N HIS A 64 9.85 1.39 6.30
CA HIS A 64 10.27 1.60 4.92
C HIS A 64 9.41 0.72 4.01
N VAL A 65 8.78 1.30 2.98
CA VAL A 65 7.94 0.54 2.04
C VAL A 65 8.83 -0.44 1.27
N THR A 66 8.80 -1.69 1.69
CA THR A 66 9.35 -2.82 0.94
C THR A 66 8.22 -3.55 0.22
N PRO A 67 8.44 -4.13 -0.97
CA PRO A 67 7.43 -5.00 -1.59
C PRO A 67 6.94 -6.04 -0.58
N LYS A 68 5.61 -6.20 -0.44
CA LYS A 68 5.03 -7.21 0.46
C LYS A 68 5.48 -8.60 -0.01
N VAL A 69 6.09 -9.36 0.89
CA VAL A 69 6.57 -10.72 0.59
C VAL A 69 5.38 -11.67 0.59
N GLY A 70 5.07 -12.25 -0.57
CA GLY A 70 4.16 -13.39 -0.71
C GLY A 70 4.94 -14.66 -1.01
N VAL A 71 4.61 -15.76 -0.33
CA VAL A 71 5.16 -17.08 -0.63
C VAL A 71 4.10 -17.92 -1.33
N GLY A 72 4.44 -18.41 -2.52
CA GLY A 72 3.69 -19.45 -3.22
C GLY A 72 4.56 -20.71 -3.30
N ALA A 73 3.95 -21.87 -3.08
CA ALA A 73 4.62 -23.17 -3.25
C ALA A 73 4.00 -23.91 -4.44
N ALA A 74 4.85 -24.47 -5.31
CA ALA A 74 4.43 -25.37 -6.38
C ALA A 74 4.75 -26.81 -5.96
N LEU A 75 3.72 -27.61 -5.72
CA LEU A 75 3.85 -29.02 -5.35
C LEU A 75 3.32 -29.87 -6.49
N PHE A 76 4.11 -30.87 -6.90
CA PHE A 76 3.76 -31.83 -7.95
C PHE A 76 3.71 -33.24 -7.36
N ASP A 77 2.74 -34.05 -7.78
CA ASP A 77 2.75 -35.49 -7.52
C ASP A 77 3.65 -36.23 -8.54
N ASP A 78 3.81 -37.55 -8.34
CA ASP A 78 4.63 -38.40 -9.23
C ASP A 78 4.10 -38.44 -10.68
N ASP A 79 2.81 -38.12 -10.89
CA ASP A 79 2.17 -38.01 -12.21
C ASP A 79 2.31 -36.60 -12.83
N GLY A 80 2.95 -35.65 -12.13
CA GLY A 80 3.15 -34.28 -12.57
C GLY A 80 1.94 -33.34 -12.38
N LYS A 81 0.94 -33.72 -11.57
CA LYS A 81 -0.22 -32.87 -11.26
C LYS A 81 0.14 -31.85 -10.18
N ILE A 82 -0.32 -30.61 -10.35
CA ILE A 82 -0.07 -29.52 -9.39
C ILE A 82 -1.16 -29.44 -8.31
N LEU A 83 -0.75 -29.25 -7.06
CA LEU A 83 -1.69 -29.01 -5.95
C LEU A 83 -2.26 -27.58 -6.04
N LEU A 84 -3.59 -27.47 -6.09
CA LEU A 84 -4.32 -26.21 -6.07
C LEU A 84 -5.14 -26.07 -4.78
N MET A 85 -5.28 -24.84 -4.29
CA MET A 85 -6.15 -24.51 -3.15
C MET A 85 -7.36 -23.70 -3.65
N LYS A 86 -8.58 -24.14 -3.32
CA LYS A 86 -9.79 -23.32 -3.50
C LYS A 86 -9.89 -22.35 -2.33
N ARG A 87 -9.77 -21.05 -2.60
CA ARG A 87 -9.87 -20.03 -1.56
C ARG A 87 -11.33 -19.62 -1.32
N PRO A 88 -11.73 -19.33 -0.06
CA PRO A 88 -13.11 -18.99 0.28
C PRO A 88 -13.58 -17.64 -0.31
N ASP A 89 -12.67 -16.71 -0.64
CA ASP A 89 -12.96 -15.43 -1.30
C ASP A 89 -13.31 -15.57 -2.79
N ARG A 90 -12.99 -16.73 -3.38
CA ARG A 90 -13.41 -17.12 -4.72
C ARG A 90 -14.34 -18.33 -4.61
N GLY A 91 -15.51 -18.09 -4.04
CA GLY A 91 -16.68 -18.95 -4.19
C GLY A 91 -17.38 -18.65 -5.53
N GLU A 92 -17.91 -19.68 -6.16
CA GLU A 92 -18.85 -19.57 -7.29
C GLU A 92 -20.06 -18.69 -6.95
#